data_AF-A0A4U1Z5I8-F1
#
_entry.id   AF-A0A4U1Z5I8-F1
#
_cell.length_a   1.000
_cell.length_b   1.000
_cell.length_c   1.000
_cell.angle_alpha   90.00
_cell.angle_beta   90.00
_cell.angle_gamma   90.00
#
_symmetry.space_group_name_H-M   'P 1'
#
loop_
_entity.id
_entity.type
_entity.pdbx_description
1 polymer ?
#
loop_
_entity_poly.entity_id
_entity_poly.type
_entity_poly.pdbx_seq_one_letter_code
_entity_poly.pdbx_strand_id
1 'polypeptide(L)'
;MKIEIKKFMSGERYVFLLDDDGMPDFWVTHFVTNKLRKNLTTSSIQQYLKSIKHLKLWESINGRDLLEEIYNGTIPTLDDINALKEHCSYRASVFKNQTKTNVTDMGKFHLSKSKDKPTVTKSQYISRMAHITEYLHFCGKERVKKKPSASQLSDALDLMKTQLKSDMPKDRLKSKQMALDKSGIPDDVFEDFVAVAKPNSEHNPFSNSVIRFRNYLIVQILYETGFRRSELAALRIGDIGTDTDNPTLSVVRRHNSKEDPRLDEPTAKTLGRAVPISKELRDLLNTYVRTHRFQTKAAKKHPFIFVSHKAKSGSYESGQPLVKQTINDIFNRIRKVNFERFWGITPHSFRHYFNHLLSKCIDQEKKAVEEEVKRLEAEGKPQAAKLYADENKITEARELEIRAEKNGHSDLNSGRPYLKRTVIEQANKMRRKMHENLKHKAEVGVYGY
;
A
#
# COMPACT_ATOMS: atom_id res chain seq x y z
N MET A 1 -16.14 21.24 3.63
CA MET A 1 -14.93 20.71 4.32
C MET A 1 -13.87 20.12 3.37
N LYS A 2 -12.58 20.39 3.61
CA LYS A 2 -11.42 19.92 2.81
C LYS A 2 -10.30 19.39 3.72
N ILE A 3 -9.57 18.35 3.28
CA ILE A 3 -8.37 17.87 3.99
C ILE A 3 -7.14 18.52 3.36
N GLU A 4 -6.30 19.14 4.17
CA GLU A 4 -5.08 19.83 3.73
C GLU A 4 -3.86 19.40 4.54
N ILE A 5 -2.70 19.35 3.89
CA ILE A 5 -1.43 19.04 4.55
C ILE A 5 -0.57 20.30 4.51
N LYS A 6 -0.05 20.71 5.66
CA LYS A 6 0.93 21.81 5.77
C LYS A 6 2.24 21.28 6.32
N LYS A 7 3.36 21.76 5.78
CA LYS A 7 4.70 21.47 6.28
C LYS A 7 5.14 22.60 7.20
N PHE A 8 5.52 22.26 8.43
CA PHE A 8 6.08 23.21 9.39
C PHE A 8 7.59 23.42 9.15
N MET A 9 8.15 24.48 9.73
CA MET A 9 9.59 24.79 9.69
C MET A 9 10.46 23.66 10.26
N SER A 10 9.90 22.87 11.18
CA SER A 10 10.54 21.66 11.71
C SER A 10 10.74 20.56 10.66
N GLY A 11 10.04 20.62 9.52
CA GLY A 11 9.96 19.56 8.51
C GLY A 11 8.75 18.64 8.69
N GLU A 12 8.06 18.74 9.83
CA GLU A 12 6.84 17.96 10.09
C GLU A 12 5.71 18.30 9.13
N ARG A 13 4.96 17.29 8.67
CA ARG A 13 3.72 17.48 7.93
C ARG A 13 2.50 17.24 8.80
N TYR A 14 1.77 18.30 9.08
CA TYR A 14 0.52 18.28 9.83
C TYR A 14 -0.69 18.23 8.89
N VAL A 15 -1.71 17.46 9.26
CA VAL A 15 -2.93 17.28 8.46
C VAL A 15 -4.10 17.99 9.14
N PHE A 16 -4.74 18.90 8.41
CA PHE A 16 -5.91 19.64 8.85
C PHE A 16 -7.18 19.14 8.15
N LEU A 17 -8.30 19.19 8.85
CA LEU A 17 -9.63 19.18 8.26
C LEU A 17 -10.16 20.61 8.35
N LEU A 18 -10.27 21.27 7.21
CA LEU A 18 -10.78 22.62 7.08
C LEU A 18 -12.28 22.57 6.78
N ASP A 19 -13.05 23.51 7.31
CA ASP A 19 -14.44 23.75 6.95
C ASP A 19 -14.56 24.40 5.54
N ASP A 20 -15.72 25.00 5.25
CA ASP A 20 -15.94 25.69 3.97
C ASP A 20 -15.38 27.13 3.96
N ASP A 21 -15.19 27.73 5.13
CA ASP A 21 -14.54 29.05 5.31
C ASP A 21 -13.00 28.94 5.33
N GLY A 22 -12.47 27.72 5.33
CA GLY A 22 -11.04 27.44 5.34
C GLY A 22 -10.44 27.39 6.75
N MET A 23 -11.26 27.44 7.79
CA MET A 23 -10.83 27.35 9.17
C MET A 23 -10.69 25.88 9.61
N PRO A 24 -9.66 25.52 10.40
CA PRO A 24 -9.55 24.17 10.93
C PRO A 24 -10.67 23.84 11.91
N ASP A 25 -11.29 22.67 11.74
CA ASP A 25 -12.23 22.13 12.73
C ASP A 25 -11.50 21.94 14.07
N PHE A 26 -12.02 22.59 15.12
CA PHE A 26 -11.40 22.63 16.43
C PHE A 26 -11.22 21.23 17.04
N TRP A 27 -12.28 20.41 17.05
CA TRP A 27 -12.25 19.09 17.70
C TRP A 27 -11.40 18.10 16.92
N VAL A 28 -11.42 18.16 15.60
CA VAL A 28 -10.52 17.37 14.76
C VAL A 28 -9.08 17.77 14.99
N THR A 29 -8.78 19.07 15.05
CA THR A 29 -7.42 19.57 15.33
C THR A 29 -6.95 19.18 16.73
N HIS A 30 -7.84 19.25 17.73
CA HIS A 30 -7.56 18.81 19.09
C HIS A 30 -7.25 17.30 19.17
N PHE A 31 -8.05 16.48 18.50
CA PHE A 31 -7.85 15.02 18.39
C PHE A 31 -6.54 14.66 17.68
N VAL A 32 -6.25 15.30 16.55
CA VAL A 32 -4.99 15.10 15.83
C VAL A 32 -3.81 15.46 16.71
N THR A 33 -3.84 16.62 17.36
CA THR A 33 -2.71 17.14 18.16
C THR A 33 -2.42 16.30 19.39
N ASN A 34 -3.46 15.94 20.16
CA ASN A 34 -3.27 15.27 21.44
C ASN A 34 -3.11 13.76 21.33
N LYS A 35 -3.71 13.14 20.30
CA LYS A 35 -3.78 11.68 20.21
C LYS A 35 -3.05 11.08 19.01
N LEU A 36 -3.26 11.63 17.81
CA LEU A 36 -2.75 11.01 16.59
C LEU A 36 -1.30 11.40 16.26
N ARG A 37 -0.95 12.68 16.41
CA ARG A 37 0.31 13.29 15.97
C ARG A 37 1.55 12.58 16.51
N LYS A 38 1.52 12.14 17.77
CA LYS A 38 2.66 11.50 18.44
C LYS A 38 2.90 10.05 17.99
N ASN A 39 1.86 9.37 17.52
CA ASN A 39 1.86 7.91 17.37
C ASN A 39 1.72 7.44 15.92
N LEU A 40 1.21 8.30 15.02
CA LEU A 40 0.83 7.90 13.67
C LEU A 40 1.58 8.72 12.60
N THR A 41 1.81 8.07 11.46
CA THR A 41 2.34 8.77 10.27
C THR A 41 1.29 9.73 9.70
N THR A 42 1.74 10.79 9.02
CA THR A 42 0.87 11.75 8.30
C THR A 42 -0.15 11.04 7.39
N SER A 43 0.25 9.97 6.69
CA SER A 43 -0.64 9.22 5.81
C SER A 43 -1.76 8.48 6.57
N SER A 44 -1.47 7.98 7.77
CA SER A 44 -2.45 7.36 8.65
C SER A 44 -3.41 8.41 9.21
N ILE A 45 -2.90 9.56 9.67
CA ILE A 45 -3.70 10.68 10.15
C ILE A 45 -4.66 11.16 9.04
N GLN A 46 -4.18 11.27 7.81
CA GLN A 46 -5.02 11.61 6.66
C GLN A 46 -6.17 10.61 6.45
N GLN A 47 -5.96 9.32 6.74
CA GLN A 47 -7.01 8.31 6.66
C GLN A 47 -8.03 8.43 7.81
N TYR A 48 -7.60 8.82 9.02
CA TYR A 48 -8.52 9.20 10.09
C TYR A 48 -9.41 10.37 9.67
N LEU A 49 -8.81 11.44 9.14
CA LEU A 49 -9.55 12.63 8.71
C LEU A 49 -10.50 12.35 7.54
N LYS A 50 -10.18 11.41 6.64
CA LYS A 50 -11.13 10.94 5.62
C LYS A 50 -12.35 10.25 6.23
N SER A 51 -12.16 9.45 7.28
CA SER A 51 -13.26 8.81 8.01
C SER A 51 -14.09 9.83 8.76
N ILE A 52 -13.45 10.79 9.45
CA ILE A 52 -14.14 11.86 10.19
C ILE A 52 -14.89 12.79 9.24
N LYS A 53 -14.32 13.13 8.08
CA LYS A 53 -15.04 13.88 7.04
C LYS A 53 -16.29 13.12 6.56
N HIS A 54 -16.25 11.79 6.50
CA HIS A 54 -17.41 10.96 6.12
C HIS A 54 -18.47 10.92 7.22
N LEU A 55 -18.07 10.98 8.49
CA LEU A 55 -18.96 11.19 9.64
C LEU A 55 -19.62 12.58 9.58
N LYS A 56 -18.83 13.64 9.38
CA LYS A 56 -19.34 15.02 9.28
C LYS A 56 -20.37 15.18 8.15
N LEU A 57 -20.19 14.43 7.06
CA LEU A 57 -21.20 14.33 6.00
C LEU A 57 -22.50 13.67 6.49
N TRP A 58 -22.41 12.60 7.29
CA TRP A 58 -23.59 11.97 7.89
C TRP A 58 -24.31 12.93 8.85
N GLU A 59 -23.56 13.61 9.71
CA GLU A 59 -24.06 14.64 10.63
C GLU A 59 -24.82 15.74 9.87
N SER A 60 -24.24 16.23 8.77
CA SER A 60 -24.87 17.24 7.91
C SER A 60 -26.15 16.75 7.23
N ILE A 61 -26.19 15.50 6.73
CA ILE A 61 -27.38 14.92 6.09
C ILE A 61 -28.54 14.79 7.09
N ASN A 62 -28.23 14.41 8.33
CA ASN A 62 -29.24 14.18 9.38
C ASN A 62 -29.53 15.42 10.23
N GLY A 63 -28.83 16.54 10.00
CA GLY A 63 -29.00 17.77 10.78
C GLY A 63 -28.60 17.61 12.25
N ARG A 64 -27.56 16.81 12.53
CA ARG A 64 -27.12 16.46 13.89
C ARG A 64 -25.70 16.92 14.15
N ASP A 65 -25.38 17.13 15.42
CA ASP A 65 -24.01 17.28 15.90
C ASP A 65 -23.80 16.32 17.07
N LEU A 66 -23.14 15.19 16.81
CA LEU A 66 -23.00 14.15 17.82
C LEU A 66 -22.14 14.61 18.99
N LEU A 67 -21.18 15.53 18.79
CA LEU A 67 -20.36 16.01 19.89
C LEU A 67 -21.12 16.96 20.80
N GLU A 68 -22.02 17.79 20.26
CA GLU A 68 -22.94 18.61 21.06
C GLU A 68 -23.97 17.75 21.78
N GLU A 69 -24.56 16.75 21.12
CA GLU A 69 -25.47 15.78 21.75
C GLU A 69 -24.79 15.09 22.95
N ILE A 70 -23.58 14.55 22.74
CA ILE A 70 -22.77 13.93 23.79
C ILE A 70 -22.51 14.91 24.94
N TYR A 71 -22.17 16.16 24.62
CA TYR A 71 -21.96 17.17 25.64
C TYR A 71 -23.23 17.42 26.45
N ASN A 72 -24.40 17.46 25.82
CA ASN A 72 -25.69 17.64 26.48
C ASN A 72 -26.19 16.39 27.22
N GLY A 73 -25.44 15.29 27.16
CA GLY A 73 -25.75 14.03 27.85
C GLY A 73 -26.56 13.04 27.03
N THR A 74 -26.73 13.30 25.74
CA THR A 74 -27.41 12.41 24.79
C THR A 74 -26.37 11.59 24.02
N ILE A 75 -26.51 10.26 24.06
CA ILE A 75 -25.65 9.34 23.32
C ILE A 75 -26.45 8.75 22.14
N PRO A 76 -25.82 8.48 20.98
CA PRO A 76 -26.48 7.81 19.87
C PRO A 76 -27.17 6.51 20.30
N THR A 77 -28.42 6.34 19.89
CA THR A 77 -29.20 5.12 20.12
C THR A 77 -28.67 3.95 19.27
N LEU A 78 -29.17 2.74 19.50
CA LEU A 78 -28.80 1.59 18.66
C LEU A 78 -29.20 1.80 17.20
N ASP A 79 -30.35 2.44 16.94
CA ASP A 79 -30.81 2.77 15.60
C ASP A 79 -29.91 3.81 14.94
N ASP A 80 -29.46 4.83 15.68
CA ASP A 80 -28.48 5.81 15.20
C ASP A 80 -27.16 5.14 14.80
N ILE A 81 -26.69 4.21 15.63
CA ILE A 81 -25.47 3.45 15.39
C ILE A 81 -25.61 2.59 14.13
N ASN A 82 -26.77 1.94 13.94
CA ASN A 82 -27.04 1.13 12.75
C ASN A 82 -27.10 2.00 11.48
N ALA A 83 -27.76 3.17 11.54
CA ALA A 83 -27.80 4.12 10.45
C ALA A 83 -26.40 4.64 10.08
N LEU A 84 -25.55 4.92 11.08
CA LEU A 84 -24.17 5.34 10.87
C LEU A 84 -23.31 4.21 10.26
N LYS A 85 -23.49 2.96 10.71
CA LYS A 85 -22.85 1.77 10.13
C LYS A 85 -23.24 1.61 8.66
N GLU A 86 -24.53 1.72 8.34
CA GLU A 86 -25.00 1.65 6.96
C GLU A 86 -24.39 2.75 6.10
N HIS A 87 -24.41 4.01 6.56
CA HIS A 87 -23.77 5.14 5.88
C HIS A 87 -22.27 4.91 5.63
N CYS A 88 -21.59 4.29 6.58
CA CYS A 88 -20.17 3.96 6.48
C CYS A 88 -19.89 2.81 5.51
N SER A 89 -20.88 2.00 5.13
CA SER A 89 -20.73 0.94 4.12
C SER A 89 -20.68 1.48 2.68
N TYR A 90 -21.25 2.67 2.44
CA TYR A 90 -21.35 3.27 1.12
C TYR A 90 -20.13 4.12 0.76
N ARG A 91 -19.87 4.28 -0.53
CA ARG A 91 -18.88 5.24 -1.04
C ARG A 91 -19.38 6.68 -0.85
N ALA A 92 -18.47 7.60 -0.53
CA ALA A 92 -18.81 9.02 -0.38
C ALA A 92 -19.47 9.65 -1.63
N SER A 93 -19.22 9.08 -2.83
CA SER A 93 -19.86 9.53 -4.07
C SER A 93 -21.37 9.34 -4.10
N VAL A 94 -21.92 8.39 -3.33
CA VAL A 94 -23.36 8.11 -3.25
C VAL A 94 -24.13 9.32 -2.73
N PHE A 95 -23.49 10.11 -1.87
CA PHE A 95 -24.10 11.24 -1.18
C PHE A 95 -23.86 12.59 -1.84
N LYS A 96 -23.12 12.63 -2.97
CA LYS A 96 -22.77 13.90 -3.63
C LYS A 96 -23.93 14.60 -4.32
N ASN A 97 -25.06 13.91 -4.56
CA ASN A 97 -26.20 14.41 -5.33
C ASN A 97 -27.56 14.23 -4.62
N GLN A 98 -27.61 14.09 -3.29
CA GLN A 98 -28.89 14.04 -2.59
C GLN A 98 -29.44 15.45 -2.39
N THR A 99 -30.15 15.95 -3.41
CA THR A 99 -31.14 17.01 -3.20
C THR A 99 -32.24 16.48 -2.28
N LYS A 100 -32.61 17.26 -1.26
CA LYS A 100 -33.74 16.97 -0.37
C LYS A 100 -35.03 16.83 -1.20
N THR A 101 -35.39 15.61 -1.62
CA THR A 101 -36.72 15.31 -2.14
C THR A 101 -37.40 14.38 -1.15
N ASN A 102 -38.28 14.94 -0.33
CA ASN A 102 -39.05 14.28 0.73
C ASN A 102 -40.22 13.43 0.21
N VAL A 103 -40.19 12.96 -1.04
CA VAL A 103 -41.31 12.19 -1.60
C VAL A 103 -40.77 10.97 -2.36
N THR A 104 -40.90 9.82 -1.73
CA THR A 104 -40.87 8.52 -2.42
C THR A 104 -42.28 8.21 -2.90
N ASP A 105 -42.46 8.25 -4.22
CA ASP A 105 -43.67 7.81 -4.91
C ASP A 105 -43.81 6.28 -4.79
N MET A 106 -44.76 5.84 -3.96
CA MET A 106 -45.05 4.42 -3.71
C MET A 106 -45.59 3.69 -4.96
N GLY A 107 -46.05 4.41 -5.99
CA GLY A 107 -46.51 3.84 -7.25
C GLY A 107 -45.38 3.33 -8.18
N LYS A 108 -44.12 3.69 -7.90
CA LYS A 108 -42.93 3.23 -8.64
C LYS A 108 -42.19 2.07 -7.98
N PHE A 109 -42.76 1.48 -6.93
CA PHE A 109 -42.21 0.31 -6.24
C PHE A 109 -42.46 -1.01 -6.99
N HIS A 110 -42.68 -0.97 -8.30
CA HIS A 110 -42.62 -2.15 -9.14
C HIS A 110 -41.19 -2.32 -9.65
N LEU A 111 -40.46 -3.25 -9.03
CA LEU A 111 -39.24 -3.89 -9.55
C LEU A 111 -38.26 -2.94 -10.26
N SER A 112 -38.05 -1.73 -9.73
CA SER A 112 -36.87 -0.97 -10.16
C SER A 112 -35.68 -1.82 -9.74
N LYS A 113 -34.88 -2.27 -10.71
CA LYS A 113 -33.50 -2.69 -10.47
C LYS A 113 -32.76 -1.44 -9.97
N SER A 114 -33.01 -1.05 -8.72
CA SER A 114 -32.22 -0.07 -8.01
C SER A 114 -30.80 -0.60 -8.10
N LYS A 115 -29.97 0.02 -8.95
CA LYS A 115 -28.55 -0.34 -9.03
C LYS A 115 -28.01 -0.27 -7.62
N ASP A 116 -27.45 -1.38 -7.12
CA ASP A 116 -26.87 -1.44 -5.79
C ASP A 116 -25.96 -0.23 -5.58
N LYS A 117 -26.21 0.51 -4.49
CA LYS A 117 -25.39 1.66 -4.15
C LYS A 117 -23.94 1.18 -4.00
N PRO A 118 -22.96 1.83 -4.64
CA PRO A 118 -21.60 1.33 -4.61
C PRO A 118 -21.03 1.37 -3.18
N THR A 119 -20.60 0.21 -2.69
CA THR A 119 -20.04 0.00 -1.35
C THR A 119 -18.52 0.12 -1.32
N VAL A 120 -17.98 0.30 -0.12
CA VAL A 120 -16.53 0.26 0.14
C VAL A 120 -16.07 -1.17 0.43
N THR A 121 -14.76 -1.42 0.40
CA THR A 121 -14.23 -2.73 0.78
C THR A 121 -14.42 -2.98 2.27
N LYS A 122 -14.50 -4.26 2.69
CA LYS A 122 -14.59 -4.67 4.10
C LYS A 122 -13.54 -3.99 4.98
N SER A 123 -12.28 -3.95 4.51
CA SER A 123 -11.17 -3.30 5.23
C SER A 123 -11.38 -1.78 5.36
N GLN A 124 -11.84 -1.11 4.30
CA GLN A 124 -12.13 0.33 4.35
C GLN A 124 -13.28 0.64 5.32
N TYR A 125 -14.34 -0.16 5.32
CA TYR A 125 -15.44 -0.05 6.26
C TYR A 125 -14.96 -0.19 7.71
N ILE A 126 -14.16 -1.24 8.00
CA ILE A 126 -13.60 -1.49 9.34
C ILE A 126 -12.75 -0.32 9.81
N SER A 127 -11.80 0.15 9.00
CA SER A 127 -10.97 1.31 9.36
C SER A 127 -11.81 2.57 9.54
N ARG A 128 -12.84 2.79 8.70
CA ARG A 128 -13.72 3.95 8.81
C ARG A 128 -14.45 3.98 10.15
N MET A 129 -15.11 2.87 10.51
CA MET A 129 -15.81 2.75 11.79
C MET A 129 -14.85 2.85 12.98
N ALA A 130 -13.68 2.22 12.91
CA ALA A 130 -12.68 2.30 13.97
C ALA A 130 -12.22 3.76 14.21
N HIS A 131 -11.90 4.50 13.15
CA HIS A 131 -11.46 5.90 13.26
C HIS A 131 -12.56 6.81 13.80
N ILE A 132 -13.81 6.63 13.35
CA ILE A 132 -14.98 7.40 13.81
C ILE A 132 -15.24 7.14 15.29
N THR A 133 -15.27 5.86 15.68
CA THR A 133 -15.48 5.44 17.08
C THR A 133 -14.42 6.05 17.99
N GLU A 134 -13.16 5.99 17.57
CA GLU A 134 -12.05 6.51 18.35
C GLU A 134 -12.09 8.04 18.48
N TYR A 135 -12.52 8.74 17.42
CA TYR A 135 -12.71 10.19 17.41
C TYR A 135 -13.82 10.62 18.36
N LEU A 136 -15.02 10.05 18.22
CA LEU A 136 -16.19 10.37 19.06
C LEU A 136 -15.91 10.07 20.53
N HIS A 137 -15.29 8.92 20.82
CA HIS A 137 -14.94 8.52 22.18
C HIS A 137 -13.94 9.49 22.82
N PHE A 138 -12.88 9.86 22.10
CA PHE A 138 -11.88 10.80 22.61
C PHE A 138 -12.49 12.19 22.86
N CYS A 139 -13.14 12.77 21.84
CA CYS A 139 -13.68 14.12 21.96
C CYS A 139 -14.80 14.16 23.00
N GLY A 140 -15.65 13.13 23.05
CA GLY A 140 -16.68 12.98 24.07
C GLY A 140 -16.09 13.01 25.48
N LYS A 141 -15.08 12.17 25.77
CA LYS A 141 -14.42 12.14 27.09
C LYS A 141 -13.80 13.50 27.45
N GLU A 142 -13.12 14.14 26.50
CA GLU A 142 -12.53 15.46 26.71
C GLU A 142 -13.57 16.54 27.03
N ARG A 143 -14.77 16.45 26.45
CA ARG A 143 -15.87 17.40 26.65
C ARG A 143 -16.59 17.22 27.99
N VAL A 144 -16.74 15.99 28.46
CA VAL A 144 -17.52 15.69 29.67
C VAL A 144 -16.68 15.66 30.95
N LYS A 145 -15.34 15.59 30.85
CA LYS A 145 -14.43 15.40 32.00
C LYS A 145 -14.56 16.41 33.15
N LYS A 146 -15.05 17.62 32.89
CA LYS A 146 -15.23 18.68 33.91
C LYS A 146 -16.67 18.79 34.42
N LYS A 147 -17.60 17.95 33.95
CA LYS A 147 -18.99 18.00 34.38
C LYS A 147 -19.19 17.25 35.71
N PRO A 148 -20.15 17.65 36.55
CA PRO A 148 -20.52 16.89 37.75
C PRO A 148 -20.90 15.43 37.44
N SER A 149 -21.52 15.19 36.28
CA SER A 149 -21.92 13.87 35.78
C SER A 149 -20.84 13.15 34.96
N ALA A 150 -19.56 13.55 35.07
CA ALA A 150 -18.47 13.02 34.24
C ALA A 150 -18.35 11.48 34.27
N SER A 151 -18.56 10.83 35.42
CA SER A 151 -18.48 9.36 35.51
C SER A 151 -19.58 8.69 34.67
N GLN A 152 -20.84 9.07 34.88
CA GLN A 152 -21.98 8.50 34.16
C GLN A 152 -21.86 8.71 32.65
N LEU A 153 -21.44 9.91 32.22
CA LEU A 153 -21.22 10.22 30.81
C LEU A 153 -20.02 9.47 30.22
N SER A 154 -18.96 9.26 31.00
CA SER A 154 -17.82 8.45 30.58
C SER A 154 -18.23 6.99 30.36
N ASP A 155 -19.03 6.42 31.27
CA ASP A 155 -19.51 5.04 31.16
C ASP A 155 -20.42 4.87 29.93
N ALA A 156 -21.30 5.85 29.69
CA ALA A 156 -22.16 5.86 28.50
C ALA A 156 -21.34 5.96 27.20
N LEU A 157 -20.23 6.71 27.19
CA LEU A 157 -19.29 6.76 26.06
C LEU A 157 -18.53 5.46 25.86
N ASP A 158 -18.17 4.76 26.94
CA ASP A 158 -17.55 3.43 26.86
C ASP A 158 -18.53 2.37 26.33
N LEU A 159 -19.81 2.47 26.68
CA LEU A 159 -20.89 1.66 26.10
C LEU A 159 -21.06 1.96 24.60
N MET A 160 -21.16 3.24 24.20
CA MET A 160 -21.25 3.65 22.80
C MET A 160 -20.09 3.11 21.97
N LYS A 161 -18.86 3.21 22.50
CA LYS A 161 -17.66 2.65 21.86
C LYS A 161 -17.77 1.15 21.66
N THR A 162 -18.36 0.44 22.61
CA THR A 162 -18.57 -1.01 22.52
C THR A 162 -19.62 -1.35 21.47
N GLN A 163 -20.73 -0.62 21.41
CA GLN A 163 -21.80 -0.80 20.41
C GLN A 163 -21.38 -0.43 18.98
N LEU A 164 -20.58 0.64 18.81
CA LEU A 164 -20.02 0.98 17.49
C LEU A 164 -19.06 -0.09 16.97
N LYS A 165 -18.43 -0.85 17.88
CA LYS A 165 -17.56 -1.99 17.56
C LYS A 165 -18.30 -3.32 17.50
N SER A 166 -19.51 -3.43 18.08
CA SER A 166 -20.33 -4.63 17.99
C SER A 166 -20.71 -4.89 16.55
N ASP A 167 -20.87 -6.15 16.18
CA ASP A 167 -21.35 -6.56 14.85
C ASP A 167 -20.46 -6.11 13.68
N MET A 168 -19.30 -5.51 13.99
CA MET A 168 -18.25 -5.31 13.02
C MET A 168 -17.84 -6.67 12.51
N PRO A 169 -17.77 -6.86 11.18
CA PRO A 169 -17.40 -8.14 10.62
C PRO A 169 -16.09 -8.62 11.25
N LYS A 170 -16.16 -9.62 12.14
CA LYS A 170 -14.97 -10.19 12.76
C LYS A 170 -14.03 -10.56 11.63
N ASP A 171 -12.73 -10.34 11.84
CA ASP A 171 -11.69 -10.71 10.89
C ASP A 171 -11.51 -12.25 10.89
N ARG A 172 -12.63 -12.98 10.75
CA ARG A 172 -12.65 -14.37 10.33
C ARG A 172 -12.12 -14.35 8.90
N LEU A 173 -10.82 -14.59 8.81
CA LEU A 173 -10.07 -15.08 7.65
C LEU A 173 -10.58 -14.53 6.32
N LYS A 174 -9.89 -13.48 5.84
CA LYS A 174 -9.75 -13.09 4.43
C LYS A 174 -10.98 -13.41 3.59
N SER A 175 -11.84 -12.40 3.38
CA SER A 175 -12.83 -12.42 2.30
C SER A 175 -12.19 -13.07 1.08
N LYS A 176 -12.69 -14.28 0.77
CA LYS A 176 -12.33 -15.11 -0.38
C LYS A 176 -12.94 -14.51 -1.64
N GLN A 177 -12.98 -13.17 -1.74
CA GLN A 177 -13.07 -12.54 -3.03
C GLN A 177 -11.74 -12.81 -3.69
N MET A 178 -11.80 -13.66 -4.71
CA MET A 178 -10.87 -13.75 -5.81
C MET A 178 -10.68 -12.36 -6.42
N ALA A 179 -10.06 -11.43 -5.69
CA ALA A 179 -9.30 -10.38 -6.32
C ALA A 179 -8.26 -11.16 -7.10
N LEU A 180 -8.50 -11.30 -8.42
CA LEU A 180 -7.63 -11.96 -9.39
C LEU A 180 -6.22 -11.91 -8.84
N ASP A 181 -5.77 -13.06 -8.33
CA ASP A 181 -4.56 -13.13 -7.56
C ASP A 181 -3.47 -12.66 -8.53
N LYS A 182 -3.01 -11.41 -8.40
CA LYS A 182 -1.97 -10.77 -9.27
C LYS A 182 -0.60 -11.44 -9.15
N SER A 183 -0.63 -12.59 -8.50
CA SER A 183 0.32 -13.61 -8.20
C SER A 183 0.46 -14.57 -9.38
N GLY A 184 -0.58 -14.72 -10.21
CA GLY A 184 -0.51 -15.47 -11.46
C GLY A 184 0.15 -14.73 -12.62
N ILE A 185 0.87 -13.62 -12.39
CA ILE A 185 1.60 -12.93 -13.47
C ILE A 185 2.87 -13.75 -13.77
N PRO A 186 3.01 -14.28 -15.00
CA PRO A 186 4.22 -15.01 -15.39
C PRO A 186 5.49 -14.16 -15.33
N ASP A 187 6.63 -14.80 -15.09
CA ASP A 187 7.91 -14.10 -14.90
C ASP A 187 8.33 -13.31 -16.17
N ASP A 188 8.08 -13.88 -17.36
CA ASP A 188 8.34 -13.28 -18.67
C ASP A 188 7.56 -11.97 -18.89
N VAL A 189 6.41 -11.79 -18.24
CA VAL A 189 5.66 -10.52 -18.32
C VAL A 189 6.42 -9.38 -17.64
N PHE A 190 7.16 -9.66 -16.56
CA PHE A 190 8.00 -8.65 -15.91
C PHE A 190 9.20 -8.29 -16.79
N GLU A 191 9.85 -9.29 -17.37
CA GLU A 191 10.98 -9.10 -18.30
C GLU A 191 10.58 -8.26 -19.51
N ASP A 192 9.43 -8.56 -20.12
CA ASP A 192 8.91 -7.79 -21.25
C ASP A 192 8.53 -6.37 -20.87
N PHE A 193 7.99 -6.17 -19.66
CA PHE A 193 7.71 -4.83 -19.17
C PHE A 193 8.99 -4.01 -18.99
N VAL A 194 10.07 -4.62 -18.49
CA VAL A 194 11.40 -3.99 -18.42
C VAL A 194 11.93 -3.71 -19.81
N ALA A 195 11.79 -4.63 -20.77
CA ALA A 195 12.22 -4.46 -22.15
C ALA A 195 11.53 -3.27 -22.84
N VAL A 196 10.22 -3.07 -22.66
CA VAL A 196 9.51 -1.88 -23.16
C VAL A 196 10.01 -0.60 -22.50
N ALA A 197 10.39 -0.67 -21.21
CA ALA A 197 10.91 0.48 -20.49
C ALA A 197 12.33 0.91 -20.94
N LYS A 198 13.09 0.03 -21.61
CA LYS A 198 14.48 0.31 -22.01
C LYS A 198 14.60 1.61 -22.82
N PRO A 199 15.68 2.41 -22.64
CA PRO A 199 15.80 3.72 -23.28
C PRO A 199 15.92 3.68 -24.81
N ASN A 200 16.27 2.54 -25.39
CA ASN A 200 16.38 2.31 -26.83
C ASN A 200 15.20 1.52 -27.42
N SER A 201 14.25 1.05 -26.60
CA SER A 201 13.10 0.28 -27.10
C SER A 201 12.18 1.12 -27.98
N GLU A 202 11.87 0.64 -29.18
CA GLU A 202 10.95 1.31 -30.12
C GLU A 202 9.54 1.45 -29.54
N HIS A 203 9.14 0.55 -28.64
CA HIS A 203 7.84 0.55 -27.98
C HIS A 203 7.78 1.45 -26.72
N ASN A 204 8.88 2.12 -26.38
CA ASN A 204 8.92 2.99 -25.21
C ASN A 204 7.98 4.20 -25.38
N PRO A 205 6.96 4.38 -24.53
CA PRO A 205 5.89 5.35 -24.78
C PRO A 205 6.26 6.81 -24.42
N PHE A 206 7.52 7.08 -24.08
CA PHE A 206 8.00 8.41 -23.71
C PHE A 206 8.93 8.95 -24.81
N SER A 207 8.68 10.16 -25.30
CA SER A 207 9.44 10.74 -26.41
C SER A 207 10.79 11.35 -25.98
N ASN A 208 10.83 11.99 -24.81
CA ASN A 208 12.05 12.65 -24.34
C ASN A 208 13.08 11.62 -23.82
N SER A 209 14.29 11.65 -24.37
CA SER A 209 15.38 10.70 -24.06
C SER A 209 15.76 10.65 -22.58
N VAL A 210 15.85 11.81 -21.91
CA VAL A 210 16.14 11.90 -20.48
C VAL A 210 15.03 11.27 -19.63
N ILE A 211 13.77 11.48 -20.03
CA ILE A 211 12.61 10.86 -19.37
C ILE A 211 12.61 9.35 -19.59
N ARG A 212 12.95 8.86 -20.80
CA ARG A 212 13.10 7.41 -21.07
C ARG A 212 14.15 6.79 -20.14
N PHE A 213 15.34 7.39 -20.06
CA PHE A 213 16.43 6.91 -19.22
C PHE A 213 16.05 6.88 -17.73
N ARG A 214 15.48 7.99 -17.23
CA ARG A 214 14.99 8.06 -15.84
C ARG A 214 13.92 7.01 -15.56
N ASN A 215 12.95 6.83 -16.46
CA ASN A 215 11.84 5.90 -16.24
C ASN A 215 12.32 4.44 -16.29
N TYR A 216 13.26 4.12 -17.17
CA TYR A 216 13.92 2.82 -17.19
C TYR A 216 14.57 2.51 -15.84
N LEU A 217 15.38 3.43 -15.30
CA LEU A 217 16.00 3.26 -13.97
C LEU A 217 14.99 3.02 -12.86
N ILE A 218 13.84 3.72 -12.89
CA ILE A 218 12.76 3.52 -11.91
C ILE A 218 12.21 2.09 -12.01
N VAL A 219 11.97 1.58 -13.22
CA VAL A 219 11.48 0.23 -13.45
C VAL A 219 12.54 -0.81 -13.06
N GLN A 220 13.79 -0.61 -13.47
CA GLN A 220 14.92 -1.51 -13.19
C GLN A 220 15.20 -1.64 -11.70
N ILE A 221 15.17 -0.54 -10.93
CA ILE A 221 15.30 -0.62 -9.46
C ILE A 221 14.20 -1.50 -8.87
N LEU A 222 12.94 -1.30 -9.29
CA LEU A 222 11.84 -2.11 -8.75
C LEU A 222 11.97 -3.58 -9.13
N TYR A 223 12.49 -3.87 -10.32
CA TYR A 223 12.80 -5.21 -10.80
C TYR A 223 13.87 -5.92 -9.95
N GLU A 224 15.02 -5.27 -9.73
CA GLU A 224 16.13 -5.90 -8.98
C GLU A 224 15.88 -5.95 -7.47
N THR A 225 15.28 -4.91 -6.89
CA THR A 225 15.25 -4.73 -5.42
C THR A 225 13.91 -5.07 -4.78
N GLY A 226 12.84 -5.12 -5.57
CA GLY A 226 11.48 -5.20 -5.04
C GLY A 226 11.10 -4.02 -4.13
N PHE A 227 11.72 -2.84 -4.26
CA PHE A 227 11.37 -1.67 -3.43
C PHE A 227 9.88 -1.33 -3.50
N ARG A 228 9.35 -0.76 -2.42
CA ARG A 228 8.07 -0.04 -2.47
C ARG A 228 8.30 1.28 -3.20
N ARG A 229 7.29 1.75 -3.93
CA ARG A 229 7.34 3.06 -4.62
C ARG A 229 7.77 4.23 -3.72
N SER A 230 7.41 4.20 -2.43
CA SER A 230 7.80 5.26 -1.49
C SER A 230 9.28 5.18 -1.12
N GLU A 231 9.86 3.97 -1.03
CA GLU A 231 11.30 3.79 -0.81
C GLU A 231 12.06 4.33 -2.01
N LEU A 232 11.65 3.95 -3.24
CA LEU A 232 12.23 4.44 -4.48
C LEU A 232 12.19 5.97 -4.60
N ALA A 233 11.04 6.59 -4.32
CA ALA A 233 10.89 8.05 -4.39
C ALA A 233 11.66 8.81 -3.29
N ALA A 234 12.06 8.11 -2.21
CA ALA A 234 12.82 8.68 -1.11
C ALA A 234 14.35 8.61 -1.31
N LEU A 235 14.82 7.82 -2.29
CA LEU A 235 16.24 7.61 -2.53
C LEU A 235 16.99 8.92 -2.78
N ARG A 236 18.14 9.04 -2.13
CA ARG A 236 19.09 10.14 -2.25
C ARG A 236 20.36 9.66 -2.95
N ILE A 237 21.11 10.60 -3.54
CA ILE A 237 22.38 10.29 -4.21
C ILE A 237 23.34 9.55 -3.27
N GLY A 238 23.42 9.98 -2.00
CA GLY A 238 24.24 9.32 -0.98
C GLY A 238 23.73 7.94 -0.54
N ASP A 239 22.58 7.47 -1.04
CA ASP A 239 22.09 6.11 -0.79
C ASP A 239 22.64 5.10 -1.82
N ILE A 240 23.36 5.56 -2.85
CA ILE A 240 24.05 4.71 -3.82
C ILE A 240 25.40 4.30 -3.19
N GLY A 241 25.59 2.99 -3.01
CA GLY A 241 26.81 2.41 -2.47
C GLY A 241 28.04 2.75 -3.33
N THR A 242 29.17 2.97 -2.66
CA THR A 242 30.44 3.30 -3.31
C THR A 242 31.23 2.09 -3.76
N ASP A 243 30.99 0.92 -3.14
CA ASP A 243 31.58 -0.36 -3.53
C ASP A 243 31.22 -0.69 -4.99
N THR A 244 32.24 -0.90 -5.81
CA THR A 244 32.10 -1.24 -7.24
C THR A 244 31.88 -2.72 -7.47
N ASP A 245 32.30 -3.57 -6.54
CA ASP A 245 32.19 -5.02 -6.67
C ASP A 245 30.88 -5.54 -6.12
N ASN A 246 30.45 -5.01 -4.98
CA ASN A 246 29.17 -5.36 -4.35
C ASN A 246 28.32 -4.11 -4.08
N PRO A 247 27.87 -3.39 -5.12
CA PRO A 247 27.13 -2.17 -4.94
C PRO A 247 25.77 -2.42 -4.27
N THR A 248 25.33 -1.45 -3.46
CA THR A 248 24.05 -1.50 -2.76
C THR A 248 23.25 -0.22 -2.96
N LEU A 249 21.93 -0.31 -2.82
CA LEU A 249 21.03 0.82 -2.60
C LEU A 249 20.50 0.79 -1.18
N SER A 250 20.74 1.87 -0.44
CA SER A 250 20.34 1.98 0.96
C SER A 250 18.94 2.57 1.10
N VAL A 251 18.03 1.84 1.74
CA VAL A 251 16.77 2.38 2.23
C VAL A 251 17.01 2.96 3.61
N VAL A 252 16.85 4.27 3.76
CA VAL A 252 17.04 4.97 5.04
C VAL A 252 15.73 5.65 5.47
N ARG A 253 15.37 5.50 6.74
CA ARG A 253 14.17 6.14 7.31
C ARG A 253 14.46 7.61 7.63
N ARG A 254 13.88 8.51 6.85
CA ARG A 254 14.03 9.98 7.00
C ARG A 254 12.67 10.67 7.14
N HIS A 255 11.92 10.33 8.19
CA HIS A 255 10.59 10.91 8.41
C HIS A 255 10.69 12.39 8.76
N ASN A 256 9.74 13.21 8.30
CA ASN A 256 9.68 14.65 8.55
C ASN A 256 10.94 15.40 8.10
N SER A 257 11.53 14.99 6.98
CA SER A 257 12.76 15.61 6.49
C SER A 257 12.50 17.06 6.08
N LYS A 258 13.29 17.99 6.65
CA LYS A 258 13.29 19.42 6.29
C LYS A 258 13.66 19.64 4.83
N GLU A 259 14.57 18.84 4.30
CA GLU A 259 15.06 18.94 2.92
C GLU A 259 14.06 18.43 1.88
N ASP A 260 13.08 17.62 2.29
CA ASP A 260 12.04 17.14 1.38
C ASP A 260 10.96 18.23 1.20
N PRO A 261 10.79 18.84 0.02
CA PRO A 261 9.78 19.87 -0.21
C PRO A 261 8.36 19.31 -0.36
N ARG A 262 8.20 17.99 -0.54
CA ARG A 262 6.91 17.37 -0.86
C ARG A 262 6.00 17.33 0.38
N LEU A 263 4.74 17.74 0.21
CA LEU A 263 3.73 17.61 1.27
C LEU A 263 3.37 16.15 1.54
N ASP A 264 3.21 15.36 0.47
CA ASP A 264 3.06 13.90 0.57
C ASP A 264 4.44 13.22 0.54
N GLU A 265 5.16 13.32 1.67
CA GLU A 265 6.51 12.76 1.83
C GLU A 265 6.52 11.26 1.52
N PRO A 266 7.43 10.78 0.65
CA PRO A 266 7.71 9.37 0.51
C PRO A 266 8.52 8.91 1.72
N THR A 267 7.88 8.17 2.61
CA THR A 267 8.53 7.59 3.77
C THR A 267 8.62 6.07 3.63
N ALA A 268 9.77 5.52 4.03
CA ALA A 268 9.91 4.08 4.19
C ALA A 268 8.97 3.64 5.34
N LYS A 269 8.08 2.69 5.03
CA LYS A 269 7.23 2.01 6.03
C LYS A 269 8.02 0.95 6.81
N THR A 270 9.13 0.51 6.24
CA THR A 270 9.95 -0.62 6.67
C THR A 270 11.23 -0.13 7.31
N LEU A 271 11.92 -1.04 8.01
CA LEU A 271 13.24 -0.81 8.58
C LEU A 271 14.23 -0.45 7.47
N GLY A 272 15.24 0.34 7.85
CA GLY A 272 16.33 0.67 6.94
C GLY A 272 17.17 -0.57 6.63
N ARG A 273 17.70 -0.65 5.41
CA ARG A 273 18.52 -1.78 4.94
C ARG A 273 19.34 -1.38 3.72
N ALA A 274 20.49 -2.01 3.55
CA ALA A 274 21.23 -2.00 2.29
C ALA A 274 20.74 -3.16 1.41
N VAL A 275 20.39 -2.87 0.16
CA VAL A 275 19.94 -3.89 -0.79
C VAL A 275 20.96 -4.00 -1.92
N PRO A 276 21.60 -5.16 -2.12
CA PRO A 276 22.49 -5.39 -3.24
C PRO A 276 21.82 -5.09 -4.58
N ILE A 277 22.57 -4.49 -5.49
CA ILE A 277 22.16 -4.24 -6.88
C ILE A 277 23.26 -4.68 -7.83
N SER A 278 22.92 -4.81 -9.11
CA SER A 278 23.92 -5.07 -10.15
C SER A 278 24.91 -3.90 -10.33
N LYS A 279 26.12 -4.19 -10.81
CA LYS A 279 27.13 -3.17 -11.17
C LYS A 279 26.59 -2.26 -12.26
N GLU A 280 25.91 -2.85 -13.23
CA GLU A 280 25.27 -2.19 -14.35
C GLU A 280 24.23 -1.17 -13.88
N LEU A 281 23.33 -1.54 -12.94
CA LEU A 281 22.34 -0.61 -12.40
C LEU A 281 23.01 0.55 -11.65
N ARG A 282 24.06 0.27 -10.86
CA ARG A 282 24.81 1.31 -10.14
C ARG A 282 25.45 2.30 -11.13
N ASP A 283 26.04 1.82 -12.21
CA ASP A 283 26.69 2.66 -13.21
C ASP A 283 25.68 3.48 -14.02
N LEU A 284 24.52 2.90 -14.36
CA LEU A 284 23.43 3.64 -14.99
C LEU A 284 22.87 4.73 -14.07
N LEU A 285 22.74 4.47 -12.76
CA LEU A 285 22.33 5.46 -11.78
C LEU A 285 23.34 6.61 -11.68
N ASN A 286 24.63 6.29 -11.59
CA ASN A 286 25.69 7.29 -11.56
C ASN A 286 25.73 8.11 -12.85
N THR A 287 25.53 7.47 -14.00
CA THR A 287 25.41 8.14 -15.29
C THR A 287 24.25 9.12 -15.28
N TYR A 288 23.06 8.70 -14.84
CA TYR A 288 21.91 9.59 -14.71
C TYR A 288 22.17 10.77 -13.78
N VAL A 289 22.80 10.54 -12.63
CA VAL A 289 23.11 11.59 -11.66
C VAL A 289 24.08 12.61 -12.23
N ARG A 290 25.16 12.15 -12.89
CA ARG A 290 26.25 13.00 -13.39
C ARG A 290 25.91 13.74 -14.68
N THR A 291 25.10 13.14 -15.55
CA THR A 291 24.82 13.70 -16.89
C THR A 291 23.46 14.40 -16.91
N HIS A 292 22.39 13.66 -16.68
CA HIS A 292 21.03 14.13 -16.88
C HIS A 292 20.49 14.95 -15.71
N ARG A 293 20.62 14.43 -14.48
CA ARG A 293 20.13 15.11 -13.27
C ARG A 293 20.93 16.40 -13.01
N PHE A 294 22.24 16.37 -13.23
CA PHE A 294 23.11 17.52 -13.02
C PHE A 294 22.78 18.71 -13.94
N GLN A 295 22.31 18.47 -15.17
CA GLN A 295 21.89 19.53 -16.08
C GLN A 295 20.63 20.29 -15.59
N THR A 296 19.85 19.69 -14.69
CA THR A 296 18.63 20.29 -14.16
C THR A 296 18.93 21.18 -12.96
N LYS A 297 18.90 22.52 -13.15
CA LYS A 297 19.32 23.52 -12.14
C LYS A 297 18.71 23.31 -10.75
N ALA A 298 17.38 23.16 -10.63
CA ALA A 298 16.73 23.00 -9.33
C ALA A 298 17.10 21.69 -8.61
N ALA A 299 17.46 20.63 -9.36
CA ALA A 299 17.86 19.35 -8.79
C ALA A 299 19.18 19.44 -8.01
N LYS A 300 20.03 20.45 -8.28
CA LYS A 300 21.28 20.68 -7.55
C LYS A 300 21.05 21.11 -6.10
N LYS A 301 19.84 21.58 -5.76
CA LYS A 301 19.51 22.14 -4.44
C LYS A 301 19.02 21.10 -3.42
N HIS A 302 18.92 19.82 -3.79
CA HIS A 302 18.44 18.77 -2.91
C HIS A 302 19.09 17.42 -3.22
N PRO A 303 19.04 16.42 -2.32
CA PRO A 303 19.79 15.17 -2.50
C PRO A 303 19.04 14.06 -3.25
N PHE A 304 17.75 14.20 -3.55
CA PHE A 304 16.95 13.12 -4.17
C PHE A 304 17.45 12.70 -5.55
N ILE A 305 17.49 11.39 -5.84
CA ILE A 305 17.94 10.85 -7.13
C ILE A 305 16.97 11.27 -8.25
N PHE A 306 15.71 10.88 -8.14
CA PHE A 306 14.73 11.04 -9.22
C PHE A 306 14.04 12.40 -9.16
N VAL A 307 14.08 13.12 -10.28
CA VAL A 307 13.51 14.47 -10.43
C VAL A 307 12.59 14.57 -11.63
N SER A 308 11.70 15.56 -11.61
CA SER A 308 10.99 15.97 -12.81
C SER A 308 11.96 16.60 -13.80
N HIS A 309 11.84 16.24 -15.09
CA HIS A 309 12.59 16.87 -16.19
C HIS A 309 11.71 17.75 -17.07
N LYS A 310 10.39 17.73 -16.85
CA LYS A 310 9.44 18.59 -17.55
C LYS A 310 9.04 19.72 -16.61
N ALA A 311 9.13 20.95 -17.08
CA ALA A 311 8.43 22.05 -16.45
C ALA A 311 6.97 22.04 -16.91
N LYS A 312 6.03 22.21 -16.00
CA LYS A 312 4.64 22.52 -16.37
C LYS A 312 4.40 23.97 -15.98
N SER A 313 4.14 24.81 -16.99
CA SER A 313 3.82 26.23 -16.78
C SER A 313 2.74 26.37 -15.70
N GLY A 314 3.02 27.19 -14.69
CA GLY A 314 2.12 27.44 -13.56
C GLY A 314 1.92 26.30 -12.57
N SER A 315 2.71 25.21 -12.62
CA SER A 315 2.51 24.06 -11.70
C SER A 315 3.77 23.61 -10.97
N TYR A 316 4.88 23.35 -11.66
CA TYR A 316 6.15 23.02 -11.00
C TYR A 316 7.34 23.28 -11.92
N GLU A 317 8.42 23.75 -11.31
CA GLU A 317 9.74 23.91 -11.94
C GLU A 317 10.33 22.53 -12.28
N SER A 318 11.09 22.45 -13.38
CA SER A 318 11.90 21.27 -13.66
C SER A 318 12.97 21.09 -12.58
N GLY A 319 13.25 19.86 -12.19
CA GLY A 319 14.25 19.52 -11.18
C GLY A 319 13.69 19.26 -9.79
N GLN A 320 12.39 19.42 -9.57
CA GLN A 320 11.76 19.07 -8.29
C GLN A 320 11.76 17.55 -8.05
N PRO A 321 11.84 17.08 -6.78
CA PRO A 321 11.80 15.66 -6.46
C PRO A 321 10.55 14.96 -7.00
N LEU A 322 10.70 13.78 -7.57
CA LEU A 322 9.59 13.04 -8.17
C LEU A 322 8.54 12.67 -7.11
N VAL A 323 7.26 12.85 -7.41
CA VAL A 323 6.16 12.45 -6.49
C VAL A 323 5.74 11.00 -6.73
N LYS A 324 5.19 10.35 -5.70
CA LYS A 324 4.72 8.94 -5.77
C LYS A 324 3.71 8.71 -6.90
N GLN A 325 2.87 9.69 -7.20
CA GLN A 325 1.88 9.58 -8.27
C GLN A 325 2.53 9.44 -9.65
N THR A 326 3.62 10.15 -9.92
CA THR A 326 4.33 10.08 -11.20
C THR A 326 4.86 8.67 -11.47
N ILE A 327 5.29 7.94 -10.44
CA ILE A 327 5.70 6.53 -10.59
C ILE A 327 4.52 5.68 -11.07
N ASN A 328 3.32 5.87 -10.50
CA ASN A 328 2.13 5.15 -10.96
C ASN A 328 1.78 5.53 -12.42
N ASP A 329 1.91 6.81 -12.78
CA ASP A 329 1.62 7.29 -14.13
C ASP A 329 2.59 6.72 -15.16
N ILE A 330 3.87 6.57 -14.80
CA ILE A 330 4.88 5.90 -15.63
C ILE A 330 4.44 4.47 -15.93
N PHE A 331 4.10 3.72 -14.88
CA PHE A 331 3.65 2.33 -15.00
C PHE A 331 2.38 2.20 -15.82
N ASN A 332 1.40 3.08 -15.58
CA ASN A 332 0.16 3.10 -16.34
C ASN A 332 0.40 3.39 -17.82
N ARG A 333 1.37 4.23 -18.16
CA ARG A 333 1.69 4.55 -19.55
C ARG A 333 2.41 3.41 -20.26
N ILE A 334 3.35 2.74 -19.61
CA ILE A 334 3.99 1.52 -20.17
C ILE A 334 2.95 0.40 -20.33
N ARG A 335 2.07 0.21 -19.32
CA ARG A 335 1.01 -0.78 -19.38
C ARG A 335 0.05 -0.60 -20.57
N LYS A 336 -0.17 0.64 -21.04
CA LYS A 336 -1.01 0.92 -22.21
C LYS A 336 -0.39 0.47 -23.54
N VAL A 337 0.91 0.21 -23.60
CA VAL A 337 1.59 -0.28 -24.81
C VAL A 337 1.10 -1.68 -25.19
N ASN A 338 0.91 -2.55 -24.19
CA ASN A 338 0.28 -3.86 -24.36
C ASN A 338 -0.57 -4.16 -23.11
N PHE A 339 -1.82 -3.68 -23.12
CA PHE A 339 -2.69 -3.77 -21.95
C PHE A 339 -3.01 -5.22 -21.58
N GLU A 340 -3.22 -6.09 -22.56
CA GLU A 340 -3.53 -7.51 -22.34
C GLU A 340 -2.40 -8.25 -21.66
N ARG A 341 -1.13 -7.97 -22.04
CA ARG A 341 0.03 -8.58 -21.39
C ARG A 341 0.32 -7.96 -20.03
N PHE A 342 0.18 -6.64 -19.91
CA PHE A 342 0.63 -5.89 -18.72
C PHE A 342 -0.49 -5.52 -17.73
N TRP A 343 -1.72 -6.02 -17.89
CA TRP A 343 -2.90 -5.58 -17.11
C TRP A 343 -2.68 -5.60 -15.59
N GLY A 344 -1.95 -6.62 -15.11
CA GLY A 344 -1.66 -6.86 -13.70
C GLY A 344 -0.44 -6.10 -13.15
N ILE A 345 0.40 -5.53 -14.02
CA ILE A 345 1.65 -4.87 -13.63
C ILE A 345 1.36 -3.52 -12.95
N THR A 346 1.92 -3.37 -11.74
CA THR A 346 1.88 -2.14 -10.94
C THR A 346 3.21 -1.99 -10.21
N PRO A 347 3.58 -0.81 -9.66
CA PRO A 347 4.82 -0.70 -8.89
C PRO A 347 4.91 -1.72 -7.74
N HIS A 348 3.77 -2.14 -7.17
CA HIS A 348 3.75 -3.14 -6.11
C HIS A 348 3.80 -4.59 -6.62
N SER A 349 3.48 -4.87 -7.90
CA SER A 349 3.60 -6.24 -8.41
C SER A 349 5.05 -6.71 -8.44
N PHE A 350 6.00 -5.82 -8.68
CA PHE A 350 7.44 -6.09 -8.60
C PHE A 350 7.89 -6.56 -7.20
N ARG A 351 7.24 -6.07 -6.13
CA ARG A 351 7.46 -6.57 -4.77
C ARG A 351 7.03 -8.04 -4.63
N HIS A 352 5.90 -8.39 -5.23
CA HIS A 352 5.41 -9.77 -5.22
C HIS A 352 6.31 -10.68 -6.07
N TYR A 353 6.74 -10.21 -7.23
CA TYR A 353 7.71 -10.87 -8.09
C TYR A 353 9.03 -11.14 -7.37
N PHE A 354 9.60 -10.14 -6.71
CA PHE A 354 10.82 -10.31 -5.91
C PHE A 354 10.67 -11.41 -4.84
N ASN A 355 9.55 -11.45 -4.11
CA ASN A 355 9.34 -12.50 -3.10
C ASN A 355 9.11 -13.87 -3.70
N HIS A 356 8.60 -13.93 -4.94
CA HIS A 356 8.43 -15.16 -5.70
C HIS A 356 9.79 -15.71 -6.16
N LEU A 357 10.65 -14.86 -6.71
CA LEU A 357 12.04 -15.22 -7.02
C LEU A 357 12.78 -15.68 -5.77
N LEU A 358 12.62 -14.97 -4.65
CA LEU A 358 13.21 -15.39 -3.37
C LEU A 358 12.71 -16.78 -2.93
N SER A 359 11.42 -17.10 -3.12
CA SER A 359 10.93 -18.47 -2.86
C SER A 359 11.66 -19.49 -3.74
N LYS A 360 11.80 -19.21 -5.04
CA LYS A 360 12.47 -20.12 -5.98
C LYS A 360 13.93 -20.35 -5.60
N CYS A 361 14.66 -19.30 -5.24
CA CYS A 361 16.04 -19.41 -4.76
C CYS A 361 16.11 -20.27 -3.49
N ILE A 362 15.24 -20.04 -2.51
CA ILE A 362 15.22 -20.84 -1.28
C ILE A 362 14.89 -22.31 -1.58
N ASP A 363 13.96 -22.59 -2.49
CA ASP A 363 13.64 -23.96 -2.91
C ASP A 363 14.81 -24.63 -3.64
N GLN A 364 15.60 -23.88 -4.41
CA GLN A 364 16.82 -24.38 -5.06
C GLN A 364 17.93 -24.68 -4.05
N GLU A 365 18.16 -23.78 -3.09
CA GLU A 365 19.14 -23.99 -2.01
C GLU A 365 18.79 -25.22 -1.17
N LYS A 366 17.51 -25.40 -0.80
CA LYS A 366 17.06 -26.60 -0.09
C LYS A 366 17.39 -27.89 -0.84
N LYS A 367 17.21 -27.90 -2.17
CA LYS A 367 17.55 -29.07 -3.01
C LYS A 367 19.05 -29.30 -3.11
N ALA A 368 19.84 -28.25 -3.28
CA ALA A 368 21.30 -28.35 -3.32
C ALA A 368 21.83 -28.94 -2.01
N VAL A 369 21.28 -28.53 -0.87
CA VAL A 369 21.60 -29.11 0.43
C VAL A 369 21.23 -30.60 0.50
N GLU A 370 20.04 -30.99 0.03
CA GLU A 370 19.64 -32.41 -0.02
C GLU A 370 20.55 -33.27 -0.92
N GLU A 371 20.98 -32.74 -2.07
CA GLU A 371 21.88 -33.41 -3.00
C GLU A 371 23.28 -33.61 -2.41
N GLU A 372 23.80 -32.58 -1.72
CA GLU A 372 25.09 -32.64 -1.04
C GLU A 372 25.09 -33.65 0.13
N VAL A 373 24.02 -33.68 0.92
CA VAL A 373 23.84 -34.64 2.00
C VAL A 373 23.87 -36.07 1.45
N LYS A 374 23.15 -36.35 0.37
CA LYS A 374 23.16 -37.65 -0.31
C LYS A 374 24.55 -38.02 -0.83
N ARG A 375 25.31 -37.06 -1.35
CA ARG A 375 26.68 -37.30 -1.81
C ARG A 375 27.59 -37.72 -0.64
N LEU A 376 27.54 -37.00 0.47
CA LEU A 376 28.33 -37.31 1.67
C LEU A 376 27.96 -38.67 2.29
N GLU A 377 26.67 -39.02 2.28
CA GLU A 377 26.21 -40.35 2.70
C GLU A 377 26.73 -41.46 1.78
N ALA A 378 26.68 -41.26 0.46
CA ALA A 378 27.21 -42.20 -0.53
C ALA A 378 28.74 -42.38 -0.45
N GLU A 379 29.47 -41.33 -0.04
CA GLU A 379 30.90 -41.38 0.27
C GLU A 379 31.22 -42.06 1.62
N GLY A 380 30.22 -42.55 2.35
CA GLY A 380 30.40 -43.20 3.65
C GLY A 380 30.73 -42.23 4.78
N LYS A 381 30.37 -40.95 4.67
CA LYS A 381 30.60 -39.89 5.68
C LYS A 381 29.30 -39.41 6.34
N PRO A 382 28.56 -40.27 7.07
CA PRO A 382 27.24 -39.93 7.61
C PRO A 382 27.28 -38.82 8.67
N GLN A 383 28.37 -38.72 9.45
CA GLN A 383 28.54 -37.65 10.44
C GLN A 383 28.70 -36.28 9.77
N ALA A 384 29.48 -36.20 8.68
CA ALA A 384 29.66 -34.98 7.90
C ALA A 384 28.36 -34.57 7.19
N ALA A 385 27.62 -35.55 6.64
CA ALA A 385 26.31 -35.32 6.03
C ALA A 385 25.32 -34.70 7.01
N LYS A 386 25.27 -35.22 8.24
CA LYS A 386 24.40 -34.68 9.30
C LYS A 386 24.79 -33.25 9.70
N LEU A 387 26.08 -33.00 9.92
CA LEU A 387 26.57 -31.65 10.26
C LEU A 387 26.21 -30.64 9.17
N TYR A 388 26.47 -31.00 7.90
CA TYR A 388 26.15 -30.15 6.76
C TYR A 388 24.64 -29.86 6.65
N ALA A 389 23.80 -30.88 6.85
CA ALA A 389 22.35 -30.73 6.84
C ALA A 389 21.88 -29.77 7.93
N ASP A 390 22.41 -29.90 9.16
CA ASP A 390 22.02 -29.07 10.30
C ASP A 390 22.46 -27.61 10.13
N GLU A 391 23.66 -27.37 9.61
CA GLU A 391 24.20 -26.02 9.34
C GLU A 391 23.44 -25.27 8.23
N ASN A 392 22.99 -26.00 7.20
CA ASN A 392 22.36 -25.41 6.01
C ASN A 392 20.83 -25.54 5.98
N LYS A 393 20.22 -26.00 7.07
CA LYS A 393 18.78 -26.19 7.15
C LYS A 393 18.00 -24.87 7.11
N ILE A 394 17.25 -24.66 6.04
CA ILE A 394 16.33 -23.52 5.93
C ILE A 394 14.94 -23.92 6.46
N THR A 395 14.70 -23.63 7.75
CA THR A 395 13.38 -23.79 8.38
C THR A 395 12.39 -22.71 7.91
N GLU A 396 11.08 -22.91 8.11
CA GLU A 396 10.08 -21.86 7.82
C GLU A 396 10.35 -20.57 8.62
N ALA A 397 10.78 -20.69 9.88
CA ALA A 397 11.15 -19.54 10.70
C ALA A 397 12.34 -18.79 10.09
N ARG A 398 13.38 -19.52 9.67
CA ARG A 398 14.55 -18.93 9.01
C ARG A 398 14.20 -18.24 7.69
N GLU A 399 13.30 -18.84 6.90
CA GLU A 399 12.80 -18.23 5.68
C GLU A 399 12.03 -16.92 5.98
N LEU A 400 11.22 -16.87 7.05
CA LEU A 400 10.54 -15.64 7.47
C LEU A 400 11.53 -14.55 7.91
N GLU A 401 12.62 -14.91 8.60
CA GLU A 401 13.70 -13.98 8.97
C GLU A 401 14.40 -13.41 7.74
N ILE A 402 14.83 -14.27 6.81
CA ILE A 402 15.46 -13.85 5.54
C ILE A 402 14.53 -12.88 4.80
N ARG A 403 13.24 -13.23 4.71
CA ARG A 403 12.24 -12.34 4.10
C ARG A 403 12.14 -11.03 4.86
N ALA A 404 12.07 -11.05 6.18
CA ALA A 404 11.94 -9.84 6.97
C ALA A 404 13.13 -8.90 6.76
N GLU A 405 14.34 -9.44 6.75
CA GLU A 405 15.58 -8.70 6.48
C GLU A 405 15.59 -8.09 5.08
N LYS A 406 15.43 -8.91 4.03
CA LYS A 406 15.44 -8.44 2.62
C LYS A 406 14.35 -7.42 2.33
N ASN A 407 13.26 -7.45 3.10
CA ASN A 407 12.09 -6.62 2.90
C ASN A 407 11.98 -5.43 3.85
N GLY A 408 12.85 -5.38 4.87
CA GLY A 408 12.78 -4.46 6.01
C GLY A 408 11.51 -4.61 6.87
N HIS A 409 10.88 -5.78 6.92
CA HIS A 409 9.70 -5.99 7.75
C HIS A 409 10.10 -6.07 9.23
N SER A 410 9.39 -5.33 10.09
CA SER A 410 9.58 -5.40 11.55
C SER A 410 8.82 -6.55 12.20
N ASP A 411 7.83 -7.13 11.50
CA ASP A 411 7.02 -8.25 11.97
C ASP A 411 7.13 -9.41 10.96
N LEU A 412 7.60 -10.57 11.45
CA LEU A 412 7.77 -11.80 10.69
C LEU A 412 6.46 -12.29 10.06
N ASN A 413 5.31 -11.98 10.66
CA ASN A 413 4.00 -12.35 10.10
C ASN A 413 3.73 -11.68 8.74
N SER A 414 4.43 -10.59 8.42
CA SER A 414 4.39 -9.95 7.10
C SER A 414 4.88 -10.86 5.98
N GLY A 415 5.70 -11.87 6.29
CA GLY A 415 6.24 -12.86 5.35
C GLY A 415 5.30 -14.05 5.10
N ARG A 416 4.42 -14.40 6.04
CA ARG A 416 3.53 -15.58 5.96
C ARG A 416 2.65 -15.67 4.70
N PRO A 417 2.12 -14.56 4.14
CA PRO A 417 1.36 -14.63 2.90
C PRO A 417 2.18 -15.22 1.73
N TYR A 418 3.50 -15.01 1.70
CA TYR A 418 4.36 -15.52 0.64
C TYR A 418 4.60 -17.04 0.78
N LEU A 419 4.78 -17.55 2.01
CA LEU A 419 4.87 -18.99 2.28
C LEU A 419 3.64 -19.75 1.76
N LYS A 420 2.45 -19.28 2.17
CA LYS A 420 1.17 -19.90 1.76
C LYS A 420 0.99 -19.90 0.24
N ARG A 421 1.50 -18.88 -0.42
CA ARG A 421 1.38 -18.73 -1.87
C ARG A 421 2.26 -19.74 -2.61
N THR A 422 3.51 -19.93 -2.20
CA THR A 422 4.39 -20.96 -2.77
C THR A 422 3.73 -22.34 -2.69
N VAL A 423 3.12 -22.67 -1.54
CA VAL A 423 2.39 -23.93 -1.35
C VAL A 423 1.21 -24.07 -2.32
N ILE A 424 0.41 -23.01 -2.51
CA ILE A 424 -0.73 -23.01 -3.45
C ILE A 424 -0.25 -23.19 -4.89
N GLU A 425 0.83 -22.51 -5.30
CA GLU A 425 1.39 -22.62 -6.64
C GLU A 425 1.96 -24.01 -6.91
N GLN A 426 2.69 -24.60 -5.96
CA GLN A 426 3.18 -25.98 -6.05
C GLN A 426 2.01 -26.97 -6.16
N ALA A 427 0.96 -26.80 -5.34
CA ALA A 427 -0.25 -27.63 -5.42
C ALA A 427 -0.95 -27.50 -6.79
N ASN A 428 -1.05 -26.28 -7.34
CA ASN A 428 -1.61 -26.06 -8.67
C ASN A 428 -0.75 -26.68 -9.77
N LYS A 429 0.58 -26.59 -9.67
CA LYS A 429 1.53 -27.22 -10.61
C LYS A 429 1.39 -28.75 -10.57
N MET A 430 1.30 -29.33 -9.38
CA MET A 430 1.06 -30.76 -9.21
C MET A 430 -0.30 -31.17 -9.80
N ARG A 431 -1.35 -30.39 -9.55
CA ARG A 431 -2.68 -30.61 -10.15
C ARG A 431 -2.63 -30.55 -11.68
N ARG A 432 -1.91 -29.59 -12.28
CA ARG A 432 -1.73 -29.52 -13.75
C ARG A 432 -1.03 -30.76 -14.30
N LYS A 433 0.08 -31.19 -13.68
CA LYS A 433 0.77 -32.45 -14.05
C LYS A 433 -0.14 -33.67 -13.92
N MET A 434 -0.96 -33.72 -12.86
CA MET A 434 -1.95 -34.78 -12.71
C MET A 434 -2.97 -34.75 -13.85
N HIS A 435 -3.47 -33.57 -14.25
CA HIS A 435 -4.37 -33.44 -15.39
C HIS A 435 -3.73 -33.79 -16.74
N GLU A 436 -2.46 -33.44 -16.97
CA GLU A 436 -1.70 -33.85 -18.15
C GLU A 436 -1.58 -35.38 -18.25
N ASN A 437 -1.44 -36.05 -17.11
CA ASN A 437 -1.36 -37.52 -17.02
C ASN A 437 -2.74 -38.22 -17.02
N LEU A 438 -3.83 -37.48 -16.83
CA LEU A 438 -5.19 -38.01 -16.93
C LEU A 438 -5.61 -38.00 -18.40
N LYS A 439 -5.65 -39.17 -19.05
CA LYS A 439 -6.24 -39.32 -20.39
C LYS A 439 -7.67 -38.80 -20.37
N HIS A 440 -7.99 -37.89 -21.29
CA HIS A 440 -9.32 -37.31 -21.45
C HIS A 440 -10.34 -38.44 -21.68
N LYS A 441 -11.27 -38.66 -20.73
CA LYS A 441 -12.33 -39.70 -20.81
C LYS A 441 -13.64 -39.18 -21.43
N ALA A 442 -13.64 -38.01 -22.07
CA ALA A 442 -14.79 -37.63 -22.87
C ALA A 442 -14.79 -38.52 -24.12
N GLU A 443 -15.68 -39.52 -24.13
CA GLU A 443 -16.06 -40.16 -25.38
C GLU A 443 -16.51 -39.06 -26.34
N VAL A 444 -15.97 -39.09 -27.56
CA VAL A 444 -16.48 -38.27 -28.66
C VAL A 444 -17.84 -38.85 -29.05
N GLY A 445 -18.83 -38.64 -28.18
CA GLY A 445 -20.18 -39.13 -28.30
C GLY A 445 -21.14 -37.96 -28.38
N VAL A 446 -21.43 -37.55 -29.63
CA VAL A 446 -22.67 -36.91 -30.07
C VAL A 446 -23.35 -35.98 -29.05
N TYR A 447 -22.79 -34.80 -28.82
CA TYR A 447 -23.62 -33.65 -28.41
C TYR A 447 -24.08 -32.95 -29.68
N GLY A 448 -25.17 -33.47 -30.26
CA GLY A 448 -25.89 -32.84 -31.36
C GLY A 448 -26.43 -31.47 -30.93
N TYR A 449 -26.28 -30.50 -31.83
CA TYR A 449 -26.83 -29.15 -31.73
C TYR A 449 -28.35 -29.13 -31.91
#